data_AF-A0AA38ZL83-F1
#
_entry.id   AF-A0AA38ZL83-F1
#
_cell.length_a   1.000
_cell.length_b   1.000
_cell.length_c   1.000
_cell.angle_alpha   90.00
_cell.angle_beta   90.00
_cell.angle_gamma   90.00
#
_symmetry.space_group_name_H-M   'P 1'
#
loop_
_entity.id
_entity.type
_entity.pdbx_description
1 polymer ?
#
loop_
_entity_poly.entity_id
_entity_poly.type
_entity_poly.pdbx_seq_one_letter_code
_entity_poly.pdbx_strand_id
1 'polypeptide(L)'
;MWKLKVAEGHGPWLYSLNNYVGRQIWEFDPEAGTPEEREEVRKVQENFTKNRFRYKPNGDLLMRMQLIKENQIDLSIPPVRLGEKEEVTYEAVTTAVRKAVRLNRAIQAKDGHWPAENAGPLFFTPPLIMVLYFTGTLNIALTPEHKVELLRYITNHQNEDGGWGFHIEGHSTMLGTTLSYISMRLLGVGPNDKAVTVGRKWILDRGGATYSPSWGKCYLSVFGLYEWSGCNPLPPEFWLFPSFLPMHPDKMWCYCRTIYMPMSYLYGTRFQAPITDLVLQLREEMHTEPYHEIDWAKARLLCAKEDYYYPHSLIQDVLWSGLYHFGEPILKHWPASKIRERAVKKAIDIIHWEDENSRYITPGCVEKAFHMMAVWAENPDSNSDAFKHHLARIPDYLWMAEDGMKVQSFGSQLWDTSLCIQAILESGMVDEYGTTLKKGHDYVKLSQCQENPSGDYRSRYRHFSKGAWTFSDRDHGWQVSDCTSEALRVLLLLSQFPEELVGEKAKPQRLFDAVNFLFSLQGKSGGVAVWEPAGAEEWLEKLNPSELFANIVTEHE
;
A
#
# COMPACT_ATOMS: atom_id res chain seq x y z
N MET A 1 22.85 6.59 10.52
CA MET A 1 22.43 6.74 9.11
C MET A 1 21.51 5.58 8.75
N TRP A 2 20.48 5.83 7.96
CA TRP A 2 19.62 4.78 7.42
C TRP A 2 20.36 3.95 6.36
N LYS A 3 20.18 2.63 6.39
CA LYS A 3 20.74 1.69 5.43
C LYS A 3 19.63 0.85 4.82
N LEU A 4 19.61 0.76 3.50
CA LEU A 4 18.77 -0.17 2.77
C LEU A 4 19.36 -1.59 2.92
N LYS A 5 18.54 -2.53 3.38
CA LYS A 5 18.84 -3.95 3.48
C LYS A 5 18.02 -4.69 2.42
N VAL A 6 18.70 -5.57 1.69
CA VAL A 6 18.14 -6.29 0.54
C VAL A 6 18.34 -7.78 0.74
N ALA A 7 17.29 -8.56 0.50
CA ALA A 7 17.31 -10.02 0.61
C ALA A 7 17.74 -10.55 1.98
N GLU A 8 17.33 -9.84 3.03
CA GLU A 8 17.63 -10.15 4.43
C GLU A 8 16.34 -10.38 5.22
N GLY A 9 16.33 -11.38 6.08
CA GLY A 9 15.22 -11.70 6.96
C GLY A 9 15.64 -12.69 8.04
N HIS A 10 15.30 -12.40 9.29
CA HIS A 10 15.69 -13.20 10.45
C HIS A 10 14.62 -13.15 11.54
N GLY A 11 14.70 -14.09 12.48
CA GLY A 11 13.78 -14.21 13.60
C GLY A 11 12.66 -15.22 13.37
N PRO A 12 11.98 -15.66 14.45
CA PRO A 12 10.99 -16.75 14.38
C PRO A 12 9.65 -16.33 13.78
N TRP A 13 9.38 -15.02 13.68
CA TRP A 13 8.11 -14.47 13.22
C TRP A 13 8.13 -14.05 11.74
N LEU A 14 9.22 -14.34 11.03
CA LEU A 14 9.39 -14.02 9.63
C LEU A 14 9.73 -15.30 8.87
N TYR A 15 9.03 -15.53 7.75
CA TYR A 15 9.27 -16.67 6.88
C TYR A 15 9.04 -16.28 5.42
N SER A 16 9.72 -16.98 4.52
CA SER A 16 9.77 -16.68 3.09
C SER A 16 9.75 -17.93 2.22
N LEU A 17 9.20 -17.82 1.02
CA LEU A 17 9.17 -18.87 0.00
C LEU A 17 10.38 -18.84 -0.94
N ASN A 18 11.18 -17.77 -0.93
CA ASN A 18 12.35 -17.60 -1.79
C ASN A 18 13.60 -17.07 -1.06
N ASN A 19 13.71 -17.33 0.25
CA ASN A 19 14.82 -16.83 1.08
C ASN A 19 14.94 -15.29 1.04
N TYR A 20 13.82 -14.59 1.08
CA TYR A 20 13.70 -13.13 1.13
C TYR A 20 14.17 -12.39 -0.13
N VAL A 21 14.42 -13.07 -1.24
CA VAL A 21 14.79 -12.40 -2.51
C VAL A 21 13.69 -11.41 -2.91
N GLY A 22 14.07 -10.15 -3.14
CA GLY A 22 13.16 -9.03 -3.38
C GLY A 22 12.79 -8.22 -2.14
N ARG A 23 13.01 -8.73 -0.93
CA ARG A 23 12.70 -7.98 0.30
C ARG A 23 13.62 -6.78 0.43
N GLN A 24 13.04 -5.61 0.63
CA GLN A 24 13.72 -4.32 0.79
C GLN A 24 13.24 -3.63 2.07
N ILE A 25 14.15 -3.38 3.02
CA ILE A 25 13.81 -2.71 4.29
C ILE A 25 14.87 -1.68 4.67
N TRP A 26 14.48 -0.68 5.45
CA TRP A 26 15.40 0.34 5.97
C TRP A 26 15.69 0.11 7.45
N GLU A 27 16.97 0.11 7.81
CA GLU A 27 17.42 0.01 9.21
C GLU A 27 18.30 1.22 9.58
N PHE A 28 18.07 1.79 10.76
CA PHE A 28 18.91 2.86 11.27
C PHE A 28 20.12 2.30 12.02
N ASP A 29 21.31 2.74 11.64
CA ASP A 29 22.57 2.41 12.31
C ASP A 29 23.26 3.70 12.78
N PRO A 30 23.38 3.97 14.09
CA PRO A 30 23.96 5.21 14.61
C PRO A 30 25.46 5.37 14.26
N GLU A 31 26.15 4.27 14.02
CA GLU A 31 27.58 4.24 13.68
C GLU A 31 27.82 4.24 12.16
N ALA A 32 26.77 4.06 11.35
CA ALA A 32 26.87 4.10 9.90
C ALA A 32 27.21 5.48 9.33
N GLY A 33 28.04 5.46 8.29
CA GLY A 33 28.33 6.59 7.40
C GLY A 33 29.41 7.52 7.95
N THR A 34 30.26 8.05 7.06
CA THR A 34 31.27 9.06 7.41
C THR A 34 30.61 10.40 7.74
N PRO A 35 31.30 11.36 8.38
CA PRO A 35 30.78 12.70 8.61
C PRO A 35 30.28 13.38 7.32
N GLU A 36 30.98 13.17 6.21
CA GLU A 36 30.65 13.72 4.90
C GLU A 36 29.34 13.12 4.34
N GLU A 37 29.17 11.79 4.45
CA GLU A 37 27.94 11.11 4.01
C GLU A 37 26.74 11.54 4.83
N ARG A 38 26.91 11.66 6.15
CA ARG A 38 25.84 12.16 7.05
C ARG A 38 25.47 13.62 6.74
N GLU A 39 26.44 14.44 6.33
CA GLU A 39 26.20 15.81 5.87
C GLU A 39 25.49 15.84 4.52
N GLU A 40 25.85 14.96 3.58
CA GLU A 40 25.20 14.85 2.27
C GLU A 40 23.72 14.46 2.41
N VAL A 41 23.41 13.47 3.26
CA VAL A 41 22.03 13.08 3.58
C VAL A 41 21.25 14.28 4.16
N ARG A 42 21.84 15.04 5.08
CA ARG A 42 21.20 16.24 5.63
C ARG A 42 20.93 17.29 4.56
N LYS A 43 21.89 17.55 3.66
CA LYS A 43 21.74 18.50 2.56
C LYS A 43 20.60 18.13 1.61
N VAL A 44 20.45 16.86 1.24
CA VAL A 44 19.34 16.46 0.35
C VAL A 44 17.99 16.59 1.04
N GLN A 45 17.89 16.26 2.33
CA GLN A 45 16.66 16.44 3.11
C GLN A 45 16.29 17.93 3.29
N GLU A 46 17.27 18.78 3.59
CA GLU A 46 17.08 20.23 3.68
C GLU A 46 16.68 20.83 2.33
N ASN A 47 17.32 20.38 1.25
CA ASN A 47 16.98 20.81 -0.10
C ASN A 47 15.55 20.40 -0.49
N PHE A 48 15.12 19.18 -0.17
CA PHE A 48 13.73 18.77 -0.37
C PHE A 48 12.79 19.67 0.43
N THR A 49 13.02 19.81 1.74
CA THR A 49 12.18 20.62 2.65
C THR A 49 12.05 22.06 2.15
N LYS A 50 13.13 22.66 1.66
CA LYS A 50 13.13 24.02 1.09
C LYS A 50 12.30 24.14 -0.20
N ASN A 51 12.23 23.07 -0.99
CA ASN A 51 11.56 23.06 -2.30
C ASN A 51 10.25 22.26 -2.31
N ARG A 52 9.75 21.80 -1.16
CA ARG A 52 8.59 20.90 -1.01
C ARG A 52 7.28 21.41 -1.63
N PHE A 53 7.16 22.72 -1.86
CA PHE A 53 5.99 23.31 -2.52
C PHE A 53 6.15 23.41 -4.05
N ARG A 54 7.38 23.25 -4.55
CA ARG A 54 7.70 23.27 -5.98
C ARG A 54 7.77 21.87 -6.57
N TYR A 55 8.26 20.90 -5.80
CA TYR A 55 8.37 19.50 -6.19
C TYR A 55 7.83 18.63 -5.05
N LYS A 56 6.85 17.79 -5.38
CA LYS A 56 6.15 16.93 -4.41
C LYS A 56 6.75 15.52 -4.37
N PRO A 57 7.05 14.83 -5.49
CA PRO A 57 7.69 13.52 -5.43
C PRO A 57 9.15 13.63 -5.00
N ASN A 58 9.63 12.66 -4.24
CA ASN A 58 11.06 12.47 -4.00
C ASN A 58 11.71 11.72 -5.18
N GLY A 59 13.04 11.62 -5.17
CA GLY A 59 13.84 10.98 -6.20
C GLY A 59 14.64 9.78 -5.70
N ASP A 60 14.26 9.17 -4.57
CA ASP A 60 14.97 8.04 -3.93
C ASP A 60 16.48 8.29 -3.74
N LEU A 61 16.86 9.51 -3.37
CA LEU A 61 18.27 9.91 -3.39
C LEU A 61 19.12 9.09 -2.40
N LEU A 62 18.56 8.75 -1.23
CA LEU A 62 19.26 7.95 -0.23
C LEU A 62 19.56 6.52 -0.72
N MET A 63 18.59 5.87 -1.38
CA MET A 63 18.78 4.56 -2.00
C MET A 63 19.86 4.63 -3.09
N ARG A 64 19.77 5.64 -3.97
CA ARG A 64 20.72 5.81 -5.08
C ARG A 64 22.14 6.05 -4.58
N MET A 65 22.32 6.91 -3.58
CA MET A 65 23.63 7.16 -2.97
C MET A 65 24.28 5.88 -2.46
N GLN A 66 23.51 5.05 -1.73
CA GLN A 66 24.00 3.78 -1.21
C GLN A 66 24.37 2.81 -2.33
N LEU A 67 23.47 2.55 -3.28
CA LEU A 67 23.72 1.54 -4.32
C LEU A 67 24.79 1.97 -5.32
N ILE A 68 24.88 3.26 -5.68
CA ILE A 68 25.96 3.77 -6.54
C ILE A 68 27.32 3.52 -5.88
N LYS A 69 27.44 3.78 -4.57
CA LYS A 69 28.66 3.52 -3.82
C LYS A 69 28.99 2.04 -3.74
N GLU A 70 28.00 1.18 -3.48
CA GLU A 70 28.19 -0.26 -3.36
C GLU A 70 28.58 -0.92 -4.69
N ASN A 71 27.95 -0.50 -5.80
CA ASN A 71 28.16 -1.10 -7.12
C ASN A 71 29.38 -0.55 -7.87
N GLN A 72 29.87 0.66 -7.53
CA GLN A 72 31.10 1.27 -8.08
C GLN A 72 31.12 1.34 -9.62
N ILE A 73 29.98 1.60 -10.22
CA ILE A 73 29.86 1.76 -11.68
C ILE A 73 30.40 3.13 -12.09
N ASP A 74 31.12 3.18 -13.21
CA ASP A 74 31.64 4.44 -13.76
C ASP A 74 30.51 5.31 -14.34
N LEU A 75 30.15 6.37 -13.59
CA LEU A 75 29.16 7.38 -13.98
C LEU A 75 29.79 8.68 -14.51
N SER A 76 31.07 8.66 -14.92
CA SER A 76 31.81 9.85 -15.36
C SER A 76 31.33 10.47 -16.67
N ILE A 77 30.44 9.79 -17.41
CA ILE A 77 29.88 10.31 -18.67
C ILE A 77 29.18 11.65 -18.39
N PRO A 78 29.61 12.76 -19.02
CA PRO A 78 29.00 14.07 -18.82
C PRO A 78 27.55 14.08 -19.33
N PRO A 79 26.64 14.82 -18.68
CA PRO A 79 25.28 14.95 -19.18
C PRO A 79 25.26 15.74 -20.50
N VAL A 80 24.53 15.22 -21.49
CA VAL A 80 24.20 15.98 -22.70
C VAL A 80 22.89 16.72 -22.44
N ARG A 81 22.92 18.05 -22.52
CA ARG A 81 21.76 18.92 -22.31
C ARG A 81 21.56 19.76 -23.57
N LEU A 82 20.63 19.35 -24.41
CA LEU A 82 20.28 20.10 -25.62
C LEU A 82 19.30 21.23 -25.28
N GLY A 83 19.52 22.41 -25.86
CA GLY A 83 18.56 23.52 -25.79
C GLY A 83 17.34 23.29 -26.69
N GLU A 84 16.25 24.05 -26.50
CA GLU A 84 15.00 23.90 -27.28
C GLU A 84 15.18 24.02 -28.80
N LYS A 85 16.25 24.70 -29.26
CA LYS A 85 16.54 24.95 -30.68
C LYS A 85 17.72 24.14 -31.21
N GLU A 86 18.32 23.29 -30.38
CA GLU A 86 19.45 22.46 -30.80
C GLU A 86 18.96 21.17 -31.46
N GLU A 87 19.65 20.72 -32.50
CA GLU A 87 19.30 19.52 -33.23
C GLU A 87 19.63 18.26 -32.41
N VAL A 88 18.69 17.31 -32.37
CA VAL A 88 18.90 16.01 -31.71
C VAL A 88 19.75 15.12 -32.60
N THR A 89 21.01 14.92 -32.22
CA THR A 89 21.95 14.06 -32.96
C THR A 89 21.97 12.63 -32.42
N TYR A 90 22.35 11.67 -33.27
CA TYR A 90 22.52 10.26 -32.87
C TYR A 90 23.56 10.11 -31.73
N GLU A 91 24.62 10.90 -31.76
CA GLU A 91 25.67 10.91 -30.74
C GLU A 91 25.13 11.42 -29.38
N ALA A 92 24.34 12.49 -29.40
CA ALA A 92 23.71 13.04 -28.20
C ALA A 92 22.78 12.01 -27.55
N VAL A 93 21.92 11.37 -28.35
CA VAL A 93 21.01 10.32 -27.89
C VAL A 93 21.79 9.12 -27.36
N THR A 94 22.79 8.63 -28.11
CA THR A 94 23.61 7.48 -27.69
C THR A 94 24.32 7.75 -26.37
N THR A 95 24.87 8.96 -26.19
CA THR A 95 25.55 9.34 -24.95
C THR A 95 24.57 9.43 -23.77
N ALA A 96 23.38 9.99 -24.00
CA ALA A 96 22.33 10.06 -22.99
C ALA A 96 21.83 8.67 -22.58
N VAL A 97 21.56 7.77 -23.54
CA VAL A 97 21.13 6.40 -23.27
C VAL A 97 22.22 5.62 -22.55
N ARG A 98 23.49 5.72 -22.98
CA ARG A 98 24.62 5.07 -22.31
C ARG A 98 24.72 5.50 -20.85
N LYS A 99 24.59 6.81 -20.59
CA LYS A 99 24.59 7.34 -19.23
C LYS A 99 23.40 6.81 -18.41
N ALA A 100 22.21 6.73 -18.98
CA ALA A 100 21.03 6.20 -18.31
C ALA A 100 21.17 4.71 -17.98
N VAL A 101 21.68 3.89 -18.91
CA VAL A 101 21.94 2.46 -18.70
C VAL A 101 22.97 2.25 -17.57
N ARG A 102 24.07 3.02 -17.56
CA ARG A 102 25.06 2.94 -16.49
C ARG A 102 24.49 3.35 -15.13
N LEU A 103 23.69 4.42 -15.08
CA LEU A 103 23.03 4.83 -13.84
C LEU A 103 22.06 3.75 -13.36
N ASN A 104 21.22 3.19 -14.24
CA ASN A 104 20.28 2.14 -13.90
C ASN A 104 21.03 0.89 -13.37
N ARG A 105 22.13 0.49 -14.00
CA ARG A 105 23.01 -0.57 -13.50
C ARG A 105 23.62 -0.24 -12.13
N ALA A 106 23.99 1.01 -11.87
CA ALA A 106 24.58 1.44 -10.61
C ALA A 106 23.60 1.37 -9.43
N ILE A 107 22.28 1.36 -9.68
CA ILE A 107 21.24 1.31 -8.66
C ILE A 107 20.52 -0.04 -8.61
N GLN A 108 21.08 -1.10 -9.22
CA GLN A 108 20.59 -2.46 -9.06
C GLN A 108 21.01 -3.01 -7.68
N ALA A 109 20.10 -3.68 -6.99
CA ALA A 109 20.41 -4.37 -5.74
C ALA A 109 21.21 -5.66 -5.93
N LYS A 110 21.81 -6.16 -4.84
CA LYS A 110 22.69 -7.33 -4.85
C LYS A 110 21.99 -8.64 -5.27
N ASP A 111 20.69 -8.77 -5.00
CA ASP A 111 19.87 -9.93 -5.36
C ASP A 111 19.25 -9.81 -6.77
N GLY A 112 19.50 -8.70 -7.47
CA GLY A 112 19.17 -8.51 -8.88
C GLY A 112 17.96 -7.64 -9.19
N HIS A 113 17.18 -7.26 -8.18
CA HIS A 113 16.05 -6.34 -8.41
C HIS A 113 16.47 -4.87 -8.38
N TRP A 114 15.55 -3.99 -8.76
CA TRP A 114 15.69 -2.53 -8.63
C TRP A 114 14.79 -2.03 -7.50
N PRO A 115 15.36 -1.66 -6.33
CA PRO A 115 14.59 -1.08 -5.25
C PRO A 115 14.02 0.27 -5.65
N ALA A 116 12.78 0.54 -5.27
CA ALA A 116 12.12 1.81 -5.49
C ALA A 116 11.01 2.06 -4.46
N GLU A 117 10.72 3.34 -4.24
CA GLU A 117 9.53 3.77 -3.53
C GLU A 117 8.26 3.36 -4.30
N ASN A 118 7.27 2.79 -3.58
CA ASN A 118 5.90 2.64 -4.09
C ASN A 118 4.87 3.30 -3.15
N ALA A 119 4.92 4.63 -3.05
CA ALA A 119 4.09 5.44 -2.17
C ALA A 119 3.42 6.60 -2.94
N GLY A 120 2.84 7.55 -2.22
CA GLY A 120 2.19 8.73 -2.79
C GLY A 120 0.85 9.06 -2.14
N PRO A 121 -0.03 8.08 -1.89
CA PRO A 121 -1.26 8.30 -1.12
C PRO A 121 -0.96 8.67 0.34
N LEU A 122 -1.60 9.72 0.85
CA LEU A 122 -1.36 10.24 2.19
C LEU A 122 -2.18 9.53 3.28
N PHE A 123 -3.08 8.63 2.89
CA PHE A 123 -3.82 7.75 3.79
C PHE A 123 -3.13 6.38 4.02
N PHE A 124 -1.91 6.17 3.53
CA PHE A 124 -1.13 4.93 3.79
C PHE A 124 -0.45 4.93 5.16
N THR A 125 0.23 6.03 5.50
CA THR A 125 1.02 6.13 6.72
C THR A 125 0.18 6.21 8.00
N PRO A 126 -0.90 7.02 8.05
CA PRO A 126 -1.66 7.21 9.27
C PRO A 126 -2.30 5.95 9.87
N PRO A 127 -2.99 5.07 9.09
CA PRO A 127 -3.63 3.90 9.67
C PRO A 127 -2.65 2.95 10.38
N LEU A 128 -1.43 2.82 9.86
CA LEU A 128 -0.38 2.04 10.49
C LEU A 128 0.05 2.65 11.84
N ILE A 129 0.27 3.96 11.90
CA ILE A 129 0.61 4.65 13.16
C ILE A 129 -0.52 4.48 14.18
N MET A 130 -1.77 4.62 13.74
CA MET A 130 -2.95 4.48 14.59
C MET A 130 -3.05 3.07 15.20
N VAL A 131 -2.93 2.00 14.39
CA VAL A 131 -2.99 0.63 14.92
C VAL A 131 -1.86 0.38 15.91
N LEU A 132 -0.63 0.75 15.59
CA LEU A 132 0.51 0.57 16.50
C LEU A 132 0.36 1.34 17.81
N TYR A 133 -0.24 2.53 17.77
CA TYR A 133 -0.50 3.31 18.97
C TYR A 133 -1.48 2.59 19.90
N PHE A 134 -2.67 2.22 19.41
CA PHE A 134 -3.69 1.67 20.30
C PHE A 134 -3.43 0.23 20.72
N THR A 135 -2.63 -0.52 19.96
CA THR A 135 -2.16 -1.86 20.37
C THR A 135 -0.97 -1.81 21.34
N GLY A 136 -0.47 -0.61 21.68
CA GLY A 136 0.67 -0.44 22.58
C GLY A 136 2.02 -0.86 21.99
N THR A 137 2.10 -1.08 20.68
CA THR A 137 3.30 -1.60 19.99
C THR A 137 4.06 -0.53 19.20
N LEU A 138 3.64 0.74 19.27
CA LEU A 138 4.31 1.85 18.60
C LEU A 138 5.81 1.94 18.89
N ASN A 139 6.22 1.80 20.15
CA ASN A 139 7.63 1.84 20.55
C ASN A 139 8.37 0.52 20.30
N ILE A 140 7.65 -0.56 20.00
CA ILE A 140 8.23 -1.85 19.63
C ILE A 140 8.55 -1.84 18.13
N ALA A 141 7.63 -1.32 17.31
CA ALA A 141 7.78 -1.28 15.86
C ALA A 141 8.60 -0.07 15.38
N LEU A 142 8.52 1.08 16.05
CA LEU A 142 9.13 2.34 15.60
C LEU A 142 10.11 2.90 16.65
N THR A 143 11.40 2.94 16.29
CA THR A 143 12.44 3.61 17.07
C THR A 143 12.24 5.13 17.06
N PRO A 144 12.93 5.91 17.93
CA PRO A 144 12.89 7.37 17.89
C PRO A 144 13.21 7.95 16.50
N GLU A 145 14.15 7.34 15.78
CA GLU A 145 14.56 7.78 14.45
C GLU A 145 13.47 7.56 13.41
N HIS A 146 12.72 6.44 13.48
CA HIS A 146 11.55 6.21 12.64
C HIS A 146 10.53 7.35 12.83
N LYS A 147 10.26 7.73 14.09
CA LYS A 147 9.27 8.79 14.39
C LYS A 147 9.70 10.15 13.86
N VAL A 148 10.99 10.48 13.96
CA VAL A 148 11.53 11.72 13.39
C VAL A 148 11.31 11.77 11.88
N GLU A 149 11.61 10.68 11.18
CA GLU A 149 11.50 10.66 9.72
C GLU A 149 10.05 10.53 9.22
N LEU A 150 9.17 9.84 9.97
CA LEU A 150 7.72 9.85 9.72
C LEU A 150 7.13 11.26 9.89
N LEU A 151 7.54 11.98 10.95
CA LEU A 151 7.14 13.38 11.14
C LEU A 151 7.69 14.29 10.05
N ARG A 152 8.92 14.04 9.57
CA ARG A 152 9.49 14.78 8.44
C ARG A 152 8.63 14.63 7.20
N TYR A 153 8.26 13.39 6.85
CA TYR A 153 7.40 13.10 5.70
C TYR A 153 6.05 13.80 5.82
N ILE A 154 5.35 13.63 6.93
CA ILE A 154 4.04 14.29 7.16
C ILE A 154 4.19 15.81 7.07
N THR A 155 5.22 16.39 7.67
CA THR A 155 5.45 17.85 7.65
C THR A 155 5.80 18.37 6.25
N ASN A 156 6.53 17.58 5.45
CA ASN A 156 6.93 17.96 4.11
C ASN A 156 5.77 17.96 3.11
N HIS A 157 4.78 17.11 3.34
CA HIS A 157 3.60 16.99 2.48
C HIS A 157 2.37 17.75 3.00
N GLN A 158 2.53 18.58 4.03
CA GLN A 158 1.50 19.56 4.40
C GLN A 158 1.41 20.64 3.31
N ASN A 159 0.20 20.92 2.84
CA ASN A 159 -0.06 21.97 1.85
C ASN A 159 0.01 23.38 2.48
N GLU A 160 0.11 24.40 1.63
CA GLU A 160 0.22 25.79 2.08
C GLU A 160 -1.02 26.28 2.85
N ASP A 161 -2.18 25.67 2.60
CA ASP A 161 -3.44 25.94 3.31
C ASP A 161 -3.50 25.28 4.71
N GLY A 162 -2.47 24.51 5.08
CA GLY A 162 -2.36 23.80 6.35
C GLY A 162 -2.95 22.39 6.36
N GLY A 163 -3.63 21.97 5.29
CA GLY A 163 -4.18 20.62 5.18
C GLY A 163 -3.24 19.61 4.53
N TRP A 164 -3.73 18.39 4.35
CA TRP A 164 -3.07 17.30 3.62
C TRP A 164 -4.02 16.70 2.60
N GLY A 165 -3.48 16.38 1.42
CA GLY A 165 -4.27 15.85 0.32
C GLY A 165 -4.58 14.37 0.41
N PHE A 166 -5.25 13.86 -0.60
CA PHE A 166 -5.46 12.42 -0.78
C PHE A 166 -4.16 11.69 -1.17
N HIS A 167 -3.31 12.38 -1.94
CA HIS A 167 -1.96 12.00 -2.32
C HIS A 167 -1.05 13.24 -2.27
N ILE A 168 0.27 13.04 -2.36
CA ILE A 168 1.30 14.09 -2.21
C ILE A 168 1.14 15.30 -3.15
N GLU A 169 0.50 15.12 -4.32
CA GLU A 169 0.25 16.18 -5.30
C GLU A 169 -1.16 16.79 -5.20
N GLY A 170 -2.04 16.21 -4.37
CA GLY A 170 -3.43 16.59 -4.28
C GLY A 170 -3.67 17.84 -3.43
N HIS A 171 -4.80 18.53 -3.70
CA HIS A 171 -5.34 19.52 -2.78
C HIS A 171 -5.72 18.87 -1.45
N SER A 172 -5.79 19.69 -0.39
CA SER A 172 -6.13 19.21 0.94
C SER A 172 -7.53 18.61 1.01
N THR A 173 -7.66 17.48 1.72
CA THR A 173 -8.90 16.71 1.90
C THR A 173 -9.16 16.46 3.38
N MET A 174 -10.41 16.19 3.76
CA MET A 174 -10.76 15.85 5.14
C MET A 174 -10.11 14.54 5.55
N LEU A 175 -10.13 13.51 4.70
CA LEU A 175 -9.44 12.25 4.99
C LEU A 175 -7.95 12.46 5.26
N GLY A 176 -7.25 13.08 4.30
CA GLY A 176 -5.81 13.32 4.41
C GLY A 176 -5.48 14.17 5.64
N THR A 177 -6.18 15.28 5.82
CA THR A 177 -5.89 16.23 6.90
C THR A 177 -6.17 15.64 8.28
N THR A 178 -7.32 14.99 8.49
CA THR A 178 -7.64 14.40 9.79
C THR A 178 -6.69 13.26 10.15
N LEU A 179 -6.36 12.38 9.21
CA LEU A 179 -5.45 11.26 9.46
C LEU A 179 -4.00 11.71 9.70
N SER A 180 -3.50 12.66 8.92
CA SER A 180 -2.17 13.25 9.14
C SER A 180 -2.10 14.02 10.47
N TYR A 181 -3.15 14.79 10.81
CA TYR A 181 -3.25 15.49 12.09
C TYR A 181 -3.14 14.52 13.27
N ILE A 182 -3.97 13.46 13.27
CA ILE A 182 -3.95 12.42 14.30
C ILE A 182 -2.54 11.81 14.39
N SER A 183 -1.94 11.45 13.27
CA SER A 183 -0.60 10.86 13.23
C SER A 183 0.45 11.74 13.89
N MET A 184 0.45 13.05 13.62
CA MET A 184 1.37 13.98 14.28
C MET A 184 1.17 14.00 15.80
N ARG A 185 -0.09 14.01 16.27
CA ARG A 185 -0.41 13.98 17.71
C ARG A 185 0.03 12.67 18.35
N LEU A 186 -0.18 11.51 17.70
CA LEU A 186 0.25 10.19 18.19
C LEU A 186 1.77 10.03 18.22
N LEU A 187 2.49 10.68 17.31
CA LEU A 187 3.96 10.73 17.30
C LEU A 187 4.55 11.73 18.29
N GLY A 188 3.71 12.44 19.06
CA GLY A 188 4.12 13.29 20.18
C GLY A 188 4.20 14.79 19.89
N VAL A 189 3.75 15.25 18.72
CA VAL A 189 3.69 16.69 18.40
C VAL A 189 2.57 17.33 19.22
N GLY A 190 2.87 18.41 19.94
CA GLY A 190 1.92 19.12 20.81
C GLY A 190 0.82 19.89 20.05
N PRO A 191 -0.30 20.23 20.71
CA PRO A 191 -1.45 20.88 20.08
C PRO A 191 -1.18 22.33 19.62
N ASN A 192 -0.09 22.93 20.11
CA ASN A 192 0.32 24.30 19.80
C ASN A 192 1.44 24.36 18.74
N ASP A 193 1.88 23.22 18.21
CA ASP A 193 2.81 23.21 17.08
C ASP A 193 2.19 23.92 15.87
N LYS A 194 3.01 24.58 15.05
CA LYS A 194 2.54 25.37 13.91
C LYS A 194 1.76 24.51 12.91
N ALA A 195 2.31 23.36 12.52
CA ALA A 195 1.70 22.48 11.52
C ALA A 195 0.38 21.89 12.03
N VAL A 196 0.37 21.46 13.29
CA VAL A 196 -0.83 20.95 13.98
C VAL A 196 -1.89 22.05 14.10
N THR A 197 -1.51 23.27 14.47
CA THR A 197 -2.45 24.39 14.64
C THR A 197 -3.18 24.73 13.34
N VAL A 198 -2.45 24.85 12.23
CA VAL A 198 -3.07 25.18 10.93
C VAL A 198 -3.87 23.99 10.38
N GLY A 199 -3.43 22.75 10.61
CA GLY A 199 -4.19 21.55 10.25
C GLY A 199 -5.50 21.44 11.01
N ARG A 200 -5.49 21.67 12.33
CA ARG A 200 -6.71 21.73 13.15
C ARG A 200 -7.67 22.79 12.65
N LYS A 201 -7.16 23.99 12.36
CA LYS A 201 -7.97 25.06 11.80
C LYS A 201 -8.61 24.64 10.47
N TRP A 202 -7.84 24.02 9.59
CA TRP A 202 -8.33 23.52 8.31
C TRP A 202 -9.50 22.53 8.48
N ILE A 203 -9.38 21.59 9.44
CA ILE A 203 -10.41 20.60 9.79
C ILE A 203 -11.69 21.31 10.28
N LEU A 204 -11.54 22.20 11.27
CA LEU A 204 -12.69 22.86 11.90
C LEU A 204 -13.42 23.82 10.95
N ASP A 205 -12.68 24.53 10.08
CA ASP A 205 -13.26 25.42 9.07
C ASP A 205 -14.13 24.66 8.04
N ARG A 206 -14.03 23.33 7.98
CA ARG A 206 -14.79 22.44 7.07
C ARG A 206 -15.80 21.55 7.78
N GLY A 207 -16.20 21.93 8.99
CA GLY A 207 -17.23 21.21 9.76
C GLY A 207 -16.69 20.11 10.67
N GLY A 208 -15.37 19.99 10.78
CA GLY A 208 -14.72 19.00 11.64
C GLY A 208 -14.73 17.59 11.07
N ALA A 209 -14.23 16.64 11.87
CA ALA A 209 -14.09 15.24 11.47
C ALA A 209 -15.41 14.53 11.18
N THR A 210 -16.58 15.13 11.52
CA THR A 210 -17.90 14.63 11.11
C THR A 210 -18.08 14.56 9.59
N TYR A 211 -17.35 15.38 8.83
CA TYR A 211 -17.32 15.41 7.37
C TYR A 211 -16.27 14.47 6.74
N SER A 212 -15.62 13.61 7.52
CA SER A 212 -14.70 12.61 6.95
C SER A 212 -15.45 11.70 5.96
N PRO A 213 -14.84 11.22 4.88
CA PRO A 213 -15.45 10.22 3.99
C PRO A 213 -15.52 8.85 4.67
N SER A 214 -16.21 7.88 4.04
CA SER A 214 -16.58 6.59 4.62
C SER A 214 -15.42 5.79 5.20
N TRP A 215 -14.26 5.76 4.52
CA TRP A 215 -13.04 5.13 5.03
C TRP A 215 -12.48 5.85 6.26
N GLY A 216 -12.49 7.18 6.24
CA GLY A 216 -12.10 8.02 7.38
C GLY A 216 -13.00 7.75 8.59
N LYS A 217 -14.32 7.71 8.41
CA LYS A 217 -15.27 7.37 9.47
C LYS A 217 -14.99 6.00 10.08
N CYS A 218 -14.64 5.00 9.26
CA CYS A 218 -14.25 3.68 9.75
C CYS A 218 -13.00 3.73 10.62
N TYR A 219 -11.91 4.36 10.16
CA TYR A 219 -10.68 4.50 10.95
C TYR A 219 -10.92 5.26 12.26
N LEU A 220 -11.65 6.36 12.19
CA LEU A 220 -11.98 7.17 13.38
C LEU A 220 -12.88 6.40 14.35
N SER A 221 -13.80 5.56 13.87
CA SER A 221 -14.66 4.73 14.72
C SER A 221 -13.87 3.65 15.45
N VAL A 222 -12.96 2.98 14.74
CA VAL A 222 -12.03 2.02 15.35
C VAL A 222 -11.18 2.71 16.41
N PHE A 223 -10.69 3.93 16.16
CA PHE A 223 -9.84 4.66 17.10
C PHE A 223 -10.61 5.34 18.25
N GLY A 224 -11.95 5.35 18.20
CA GLY A 224 -12.79 6.00 19.21
C GLY A 224 -12.90 7.52 19.06
N LEU A 225 -12.68 8.08 17.88
CA LEU A 225 -12.85 9.51 17.57
C LEU A 225 -14.17 9.82 16.85
N TYR A 226 -14.97 8.80 16.59
CA TYR A 226 -16.22 8.86 15.85
C TYR A 226 -17.10 7.68 16.30
N GLU A 227 -18.42 7.84 16.37
CA GLU A 227 -19.30 6.73 16.75
C GLU A 227 -19.70 5.88 15.54
N TRP A 228 -19.71 4.55 15.68
CA TRP A 228 -20.15 3.64 14.61
C TRP A 228 -21.57 3.90 14.10
N SER A 229 -22.42 4.56 14.90
CA SER A 229 -23.77 4.98 14.50
C SER A 229 -23.75 6.10 13.46
N GLY A 230 -22.63 6.80 13.28
CA GLY A 230 -22.45 7.75 12.20
C GLY A 230 -21.72 7.19 10.99
N CYS A 231 -21.54 5.87 10.90
CA CYS A 231 -21.07 5.20 9.69
C CYS A 231 -22.26 4.71 8.87
N ASN A 232 -22.10 4.72 7.56
CA ASN A 232 -22.97 3.92 6.71
C ASN A 232 -22.77 2.43 7.02
N PRO A 233 -23.82 1.59 6.97
CA PRO A 233 -23.67 0.18 7.34
C PRO A 233 -22.63 -0.54 6.49
N LEU A 234 -21.74 -1.29 7.15
CA LEU A 234 -20.75 -2.18 6.54
C LEU A 234 -21.08 -3.63 6.95
N PRO A 235 -22.17 -4.23 6.41
CA PRO A 235 -22.74 -5.46 6.94
C PRO A 235 -21.82 -6.67 6.68
N PRO A 236 -21.31 -7.37 7.72
CA PRO A 236 -20.55 -8.59 7.51
C PRO A 236 -21.41 -9.69 6.86
N GLU A 237 -22.73 -9.65 6.98
CA GLU A 237 -23.65 -10.65 6.41
C GLU A 237 -23.51 -10.78 4.88
N PHE A 238 -22.94 -9.77 4.22
CA PHE A 238 -22.56 -9.79 2.81
C PHE A 238 -21.71 -11.01 2.44
N TRP A 239 -20.80 -11.46 3.34
CA TRP A 239 -19.94 -12.62 3.11
C TRP A 239 -20.70 -13.96 3.12
N LEU A 240 -21.96 -13.99 3.53
CA LEU A 240 -22.80 -15.19 3.55
C LEU A 240 -23.70 -15.31 2.30
N PHE A 241 -23.61 -14.38 1.35
CA PHE A 241 -24.40 -14.43 0.14
C PHE A 241 -24.13 -15.73 -0.66
N PRO A 242 -25.16 -16.33 -1.27
CA PRO A 242 -24.97 -17.43 -2.21
C PRO A 242 -24.23 -17.00 -3.48
N SER A 243 -23.37 -17.87 -4.03
CA SER A 243 -22.55 -17.59 -5.21
C SER A 243 -23.33 -17.25 -6.49
N PHE A 244 -24.59 -17.68 -6.59
CA PHE A 244 -25.44 -17.35 -7.74
C PHE A 244 -25.88 -15.88 -7.77
N LEU A 245 -25.82 -15.15 -6.64
CA LEU A 245 -26.20 -13.74 -6.60
C LEU A 245 -25.20 -12.87 -7.39
N PRO A 246 -25.66 -11.82 -8.11
CA PRO A 246 -24.76 -10.90 -8.82
C PRO A 246 -23.78 -10.17 -7.89
N MET A 247 -24.22 -9.82 -6.68
CA MET A 247 -23.43 -9.11 -5.67
C MET A 247 -22.58 -10.06 -4.79
N HIS A 248 -22.34 -11.30 -5.20
CA HIS A 248 -21.53 -12.21 -4.39
C HIS A 248 -20.08 -11.70 -4.32
N PRO A 249 -19.41 -11.70 -3.13
CA PRO A 249 -18.10 -11.10 -2.97
C PRO A 249 -17.01 -11.62 -3.92
N ASP A 250 -17.07 -12.89 -4.32
CA ASP A 250 -16.14 -13.53 -5.28
C ASP A 250 -16.13 -12.86 -6.67
N LYS A 251 -17.20 -12.14 -7.01
CA LYS A 251 -17.31 -11.43 -8.30
C LYS A 251 -16.79 -10.00 -8.23
N MET A 252 -16.60 -9.46 -7.03
CA MET A 252 -16.12 -8.10 -6.84
C MET A 252 -14.62 -8.02 -7.08
N TRP A 253 -14.16 -6.83 -7.45
CA TRP A 253 -12.75 -6.51 -7.52
C TRP A 253 -12.03 -6.89 -6.22
N CYS A 254 -10.81 -7.44 -6.34
CA CYS A 254 -10.07 -8.00 -5.21
C CYS A 254 -9.83 -6.98 -4.09
N TYR A 255 -9.28 -5.81 -4.42
CA TYR A 255 -9.05 -4.75 -3.44
C TYR A 255 -10.33 -4.29 -2.75
N CYS A 256 -11.46 -4.28 -3.46
CA CYS A 256 -12.74 -3.96 -2.82
C CYS A 256 -13.06 -4.95 -1.71
N ARG A 257 -13.07 -6.24 -2.04
CA ARG A 257 -13.44 -7.25 -1.04
C ARG A 257 -12.38 -7.39 0.07
N THR A 258 -11.09 -7.28 -0.23
CA THR A 258 -10.02 -7.43 0.77
C THR A 258 -9.97 -6.25 1.75
N ILE A 259 -10.34 -5.03 1.33
CA ILE A 259 -10.43 -3.87 2.21
C ILE A 259 -11.74 -3.89 3.01
N TYR A 260 -12.88 -4.12 2.35
CA TYR A 260 -14.18 -4.06 3.03
C TYR A 260 -14.43 -5.24 3.98
N MET A 261 -13.73 -6.36 3.83
CA MET A 261 -13.83 -7.51 4.75
C MET A 261 -13.43 -7.19 6.19
N PRO A 262 -12.20 -6.76 6.50
CA PRO A 262 -11.83 -6.36 7.84
C PRO A 262 -12.62 -5.14 8.33
N MET A 263 -12.97 -4.18 7.45
CA MET A 263 -13.85 -3.06 7.82
C MET A 263 -15.23 -3.55 8.30
N SER A 264 -15.83 -4.51 7.59
CA SER A 264 -17.12 -5.10 7.98
C SER A 264 -17.04 -5.97 9.23
N TYR A 265 -15.88 -6.62 9.49
CA TYR A 265 -15.63 -7.32 10.75
C TYR A 265 -15.62 -6.34 11.92
N LEU A 266 -14.82 -5.27 11.81
CA LEU A 266 -14.69 -4.23 12.83
C LEU A 266 -16.02 -3.50 13.08
N TYR A 267 -16.76 -3.20 12.01
CA TYR A 267 -18.11 -2.68 12.11
C TYR A 267 -19.04 -3.70 12.79
N GLY A 268 -19.07 -4.94 12.33
CA GLY A 268 -19.94 -6.01 12.84
C GLY A 268 -19.76 -6.28 14.33
N THR A 269 -18.53 -6.23 14.82
CA THR A 269 -18.18 -6.36 16.26
C THR A 269 -18.28 -5.05 17.03
N ARG A 270 -18.45 -3.92 16.31
CA ARG A 270 -18.40 -2.55 16.87
C ARG A 270 -17.12 -2.32 17.67
N PHE A 271 -16.01 -2.86 17.17
CA PHE A 271 -14.73 -2.73 17.84
C PHE A 271 -14.35 -1.26 17.99
N GLN A 272 -13.89 -0.92 19.18
CA GLN A 272 -13.36 0.40 19.50
C GLN A 272 -12.11 0.19 20.34
N ALA A 273 -11.04 0.87 19.94
CA ALA A 273 -9.80 0.92 20.68
C ALA A 273 -9.96 1.55 22.08
N PRO A 274 -9.03 1.29 23.00
CA PRO A 274 -9.02 1.94 24.31
C PRO A 274 -9.00 3.48 24.20
N ILE A 275 -9.87 4.15 24.95
CA ILE A 275 -9.91 5.61 25.02
C ILE A 275 -8.83 6.12 25.99
N THR A 276 -7.80 6.76 25.44
CA THR A 276 -6.73 7.39 26.22
C THR A 276 -7.00 8.88 26.43
N ASP A 277 -6.25 9.53 27.32
CA ASP A 277 -6.31 10.99 27.51
C ASP A 277 -6.06 11.76 26.21
N LEU A 278 -5.18 11.24 25.34
CA LEU A 278 -4.94 11.83 24.03
C LEU A 278 -6.14 11.67 23.10
N VAL A 279 -6.84 10.54 23.13
CA VAL A 279 -8.08 10.35 22.37
C VAL A 279 -9.16 11.33 22.84
N LEU A 280 -9.28 11.57 24.14
CA LEU A 280 -10.20 12.58 24.69
C LEU A 280 -9.86 13.99 24.21
N GLN A 281 -8.57 14.37 24.23
CA GLN A 281 -8.12 15.65 23.67
C GLN A 281 -8.43 15.76 22.17
N LEU A 282 -8.17 14.71 21.39
CA LEU A 282 -8.44 14.68 19.96
C LEU A 282 -9.94 14.86 19.66
N ARG A 283 -10.84 14.31 20.48
CA ARG A 283 -12.29 14.55 20.35
C ARG A 283 -12.66 16.03 20.52
N GLU A 284 -11.99 16.74 21.41
CA GLU A 284 -12.18 18.19 21.59
C GLU A 284 -11.53 19.00 20.47
N GLU A 285 -10.40 18.53 19.94
CA GLU A 285 -9.61 19.25 18.92
C GLU A 285 -10.23 19.19 17.52
N MET A 286 -10.93 18.11 17.15
CA MET A 286 -11.29 17.83 15.75
C MET A 286 -12.78 17.98 15.40
N HIS A 287 -13.63 18.23 16.39
CA HIS A 287 -15.07 18.39 16.19
C HIS A 287 -15.51 19.83 16.49
N THR A 288 -16.48 20.34 15.72
CA THR A 288 -17.01 21.70 15.91
C THR A 288 -18.02 21.81 17.04
N GLU A 289 -18.57 20.67 17.48
CA GLU A 289 -19.55 20.55 18.56
C GLU A 289 -18.98 19.63 19.65
N PRO A 290 -19.43 19.76 20.92
CA PRO A 290 -19.05 18.82 21.96
C PRO A 290 -19.34 17.38 21.55
N TYR A 291 -18.38 16.47 21.69
CA TYR A 291 -18.46 15.10 21.17
C TYR A 291 -19.75 14.33 21.52
N HIS A 292 -20.29 14.57 22.72
CA HIS A 292 -21.50 13.91 23.22
C HIS A 292 -22.82 14.52 22.71
N GLU A 293 -22.77 15.70 22.08
CA GLU A 293 -23.92 16.39 21.49
C GLU A 293 -24.05 16.12 19.97
N ILE A 294 -23.02 15.52 19.35
CA ILE A 294 -23.00 15.23 17.91
C ILE A 294 -24.14 14.25 17.54
N ASP A 295 -24.96 14.64 16.57
CA ASP A 295 -25.95 13.75 15.96
C ASP A 295 -25.26 12.83 14.93
N TRP A 296 -24.74 11.71 15.43
CA TRP A 296 -24.03 10.73 14.63
C TRP A 296 -24.88 10.17 13.47
N ALA A 297 -26.19 9.99 13.67
CA ALA A 297 -27.07 9.49 12.62
C ALA A 297 -27.14 10.44 11.41
N LYS A 298 -27.06 11.76 11.66
CA LYS A 298 -26.92 12.76 10.59
C LYS A 298 -25.49 12.81 10.03
N ALA A 299 -24.47 12.75 10.88
CA ALA A 299 -23.06 12.78 10.47
C ALA A 299 -22.73 11.67 9.44
N ARG A 300 -23.44 10.54 9.50
CA ARG A 300 -23.40 9.48 8.47
C ARG A 300 -23.51 9.97 7.02
N LEU A 301 -24.33 10.97 6.77
CA LEU A 301 -24.58 11.49 5.42
C LEU A 301 -23.66 12.66 5.05
N LEU A 302 -22.81 13.11 5.97
CA LEU A 302 -21.88 14.22 5.72
C LEU A 302 -20.59 13.69 5.11
N CYS A 303 -20.07 14.39 4.11
CA CYS A 303 -18.73 14.20 3.57
C CYS A 303 -18.27 15.55 3.00
N ALA A 304 -17.00 15.89 3.20
CA ALA A 304 -16.44 17.14 2.74
C ALA A 304 -16.44 17.20 1.21
N LYS A 305 -16.69 18.38 0.65
CA LYS A 305 -16.75 18.57 -0.80
C LYS A 305 -15.42 18.22 -1.47
N GLU A 306 -14.31 18.48 -0.79
CA GLU A 306 -12.96 18.21 -1.24
C GLU A 306 -12.65 16.71 -1.40
N ASP A 307 -13.40 15.84 -0.71
CA ASP A 307 -13.26 14.38 -0.73
C ASP A 307 -14.24 13.71 -1.71
N TYR A 308 -15.32 14.39 -2.12
CA TYR A 308 -16.32 13.85 -3.04
C TYR A 308 -15.79 13.71 -4.47
N TYR A 309 -15.30 12.51 -4.80
CA TYR A 309 -14.95 12.13 -6.17
C TYR A 309 -16.05 11.30 -6.84
N TYR A 310 -16.67 10.39 -6.09
CA TYR A 310 -17.75 9.52 -6.56
C TYR A 310 -19.01 9.70 -5.71
N PRO A 311 -19.92 10.61 -6.08
CA PRO A 311 -21.12 10.87 -5.29
C PRO A 311 -22.06 9.67 -5.28
N HIS A 312 -22.72 9.45 -4.14
CA HIS A 312 -23.70 8.38 -4.03
C HIS A 312 -24.87 8.56 -4.99
N SER A 313 -25.34 7.44 -5.53
CA SER A 313 -26.59 7.42 -6.27
C SER A 313 -27.79 7.43 -5.31
N LEU A 314 -28.94 7.95 -5.75
CA LEU A 314 -30.18 7.88 -4.96
C LEU A 314 -30.53 6.44 -4.53
N ILE A 315 -30.25 5.46 -5.40
CA ILE A 315 -30.49 4.04 -5.11
C ILE A 315 -29.62 3.60 -3.93
N GLN A 316 -28.35 4.00 -3.92
CA GLN A 316 -27.43 3.69 -2.83
C GLN A 316 -27.87 4.33 -1.52
N ASP A 317 -28.26 5.61 -1.52
CA ASP A 317 -28.73 6.30 -0.31
C ASP A 317 -29.98 5.63 0.29
N VAL A 318 -30.92 5.20 -0.56
CA VAL A 318 -32.12 4.46 -0.14
C VAL A 318 -31.75 3.11 0.46
N LEU A 319 -30.86 2.35 -0.21
CA LEU A 319 -30.39 1.06 0.28
C LEU A 319 -29.67 1.19 1.64
N TRP A 320 -28.80 2.18 1.79
CA TRP A 320 -27.99 2.38 2.99
C TRP A 320 -28.84 2.89 4.15
N SER A 321 -29.80 3.77 3.86
CA SER A 321 -30.83 4.20 4.82
C SER A 321 -31.70 3.02 5.27
N GLY A 322 -32.11 2.16 4.34
CA GLY A 322 -32.89 0.96 4.66
C GLY A 322 -32.12 -0.02 5.55
N LEU A 323 -30.86 -0.31 5.20
CA LEU A 323 -29.97 -1.15 6.01
C LEU A 323 -29.76 -0.55 7.41
N TYR A 324 -29.63 0.76 7.53
CA TYR A 324 -29.39 1.40 8.81
C TYR A 324 -30.62 1.45 9.71
N HIS A 325 -31.79 1.84 9.18
CA HIS A 325 -33.00 2.02 9.98
C HIS A 325 -33.77 0.72 10.23
N PHE A 326 -33.60 -0.29 9.37
CA PHE A 326 -34.32 -1.56 9.49
C PHE A 326 -33.36 -2.74 9.64
N GLY A 327 -32.35 -2.85 8.76
CA GLY A 327 -31.40 -3.97 8.77
C GLY A 327 -30.61 -4.09 10.08
N GLU A 328 -29.96 -3.01 10.51
CA GLU A 328 -29.13 -2.97 11.72
C GLU A 328 -29.93 -3.26 13.00
N PRO A 329 -31.10 -2.64 13.26
CA PRO A 329 -31.93 -3.01 14.39
C PRO A 329 -32.33 -4.47 14.38
N ILE A 330 -32.66 -5.06 13.23
CA ILE A 330 -33.01 -6.48 13.13
C ILE A 330 -31.79 -7.35 13.47
N LEU A 331 -30.65 -7.12 12.80
CA LEU A 331 -29.44 -7.94 12.91
C LEU A 331 -28.75 -7.83 14.28
N LYS A 332 -29.07 -6.83 15.10
CA LYS A 332 -28.59 -6.71 16.48
C LYS A 332 -29.37 -7.57 17.47
N HIS A 333 -30.57 -8.03 17.14
CA HIS A 333 -31.44 -8.75 18.08
C HIS A 333 -31.59 -10.23 17.71
N TRP A 334 -31.79 -11.04 18.73
CA TRP A 334 -32.10 -12.46 18.54
C TRP A 334 -33.44 -12.65 17.80
N PRO A 335 -33.54 -13.60 16.84
CA PRO A 335 -32.52 -14.58 16.43
C PRO A 335 -31.61 -14.13 15.29
N ALA A 336 -31.84 -12.97 14.69
CA ALA A 336 -31.10 -12.50 13.52
C ALA A 336 -29.62 -12.20 13.81
N SER A 337 -29.27 -11.88 15.08
CA SER A 337 -27.88 -11.73 15.53
C SER A 337 -27.00 -12.97 15.27
N LYS A 338 -27.57 -14.17 15.20
CA LYS A 338 -26.82 -15.39 14.81
C LYS A 338 -26.27 -15.33 13.40
N ILE A 339 -26.93 -14.59 12.50
CA ILE A 339 -26.45 -14.40 11.13
C ILE A 339 -25.19 -13.52 11.18
N ARG A 340 -25.22 -12.45 11.98
CA ARG A 340 -24.06 -11.58 12.23
C ARG A 340 -22.89 -12.35 12.84
N GLU A 341 -23.12 -13.14 13.88
CA GLU A 341 -22.08 -13.98 14.52
C GLU A 341 -21.40 -14.90 13.50
N ARG A 342 -22.18 -15.58 12.65
CA ARG A 342 -21.64 -16.44 11.59
C ARG A 342 -20.84 -15.66 10.55
N ALA A 343 -21.32 -14.48 10.19
CA ALA A 343 -20.72 -13.64 9.18
C ALA A 343 -19.38 -13.04 9.64
N VAL A 344 -19.34 -12.53 10.87
CA VAL A 344 -18.14 -12.03 11.55
C VAL A 344 -17.10 -13.15 11.70
N LYS A 345 -17.52 -14.35 12.12
CA LYS A 345 -16.63 -15.52 12.17
C LYS A 345 -16.06 -15.87 10.80
N LYS A 346 -16.89 -15.89 9.76
CA LYS A 346 -16.41 -16.15 8.38
C LYS A 346 -15.38 -15.10 7.95
N ALA A 347 -15.62 -13.82 8.23
CA ALA A 347 -14.71 -12.74 7.86
C ALA A 347 -13.34 -12.90 8.53
N ILE A 348 -13.28 -13.11 9.85
CA ILE A 348 -11.99 -13.27 10.55
C ILE A 348 -11.26 -14.56 10.16
N ASP A 349 -11.99 -15.65 9.89
CA ASP A 349 -11.41 -16.88 9.37
C ASP A 349 -10.76 -16.68 7.99
N ILE A 350 -11.31 -15.80 7.13
CA ILE A 350 -10.69 -15.46 5.84
C ILE A 350 -9.48 -14.55 6.05
N ILE A 351 -9.57 -13.56 6.95
CA ILE A 351 -8.49 -12.62 7.26
C ILE A 351 -7.23 -13.38 7.71
N HIS A 352 -7.34 -14.27 8.70
CA HIS A 352 -6.19 -15.09 9.15
C HIS A 352 -5.64 -15.98 8.04
N TRP A 353 -6.52 -16.57 7.23
CA TRP A 353 -6.08 -17.39 6.10
C TRP A 353 -5.29 -16.58 5.06
N GLU A 354 -5.73 -15.35 4.76
CA GLU A 354 -5.02 -14.45 3.84
C GLU A 354 -3.70 -13.95 4.45
N ASP A 355 -3.67 -13.67 5.75
CA ASP A 355 -2.45 -13.31 6.47
C ASP A 355 -1.38 -14.40 6.32
N GLU A 356 -1.72 -15.66 6.57
CA GLU A 356 -0.79 -16.78 6.39
C GLU A 356 -0.33 -16.94 4.93
N ASN A 357 -1.26 -16.80 3.97
CA ASN A 357 -1.01 -16.97 2.54
C ASN A 357 -0.22 -15.84 1.90
N SER A 358 -0.19 -14.66 2.53
CA SER A 358 0.62 -13.52 2.13
C SER A 358 1.84 -13.33 3.03
N ARG A 359 2.18 -14.31 3.89
CA ARG A 359 3.31 -14.23 4.84
C ARG A 359 3.21 -12.99 5.74
N TYR A 360 1.98 -12.59 6.07
CA TYR A 360 1.61 -11.40 6.84
C TYR A 360 2.04 -10.07 6.19
N ILE A 361 2.33 -10.08 4.89
CA ILE A 361 2.44 -8.86 4.08
C ILE A 361 1.04 -8.30 3.88
N THR A 362 0.06 -9.13 3.49
CA THR A 362 -1.30 -8.76 3.04
C THR A 362 -1.33 -8.17 1.62
N PRO A 363 -2.51 -8.01 0.99
CA PRO A 363 -2.61 -7.53 -0.40
C PRO A 363 -2.11 -6.09 -0.63
N GLY A 364 -2.11 -5.25 0.41
CA GLY A 364 -1.78 -3.83 0.35
C GLY A 364 -1.63 -3.21 1.73
N CYS A 365 -1.11 -1.97 1.83
CA CYS A 365 -0.87 -1.33 3.12
C CYS A 365 -2.15 -0.94 3.88
N VAL A 366 -3.23 -0.67 3.14
CA VAL A 366 -4.55 -0.38 3.69
C VAL A 366 -5.11 -1.64 4.34
N GLU A 367 -5.06 -2.77 3.62
CA GLU A 367 -5.38 -4.09 4.15
C GLU A 367 -4.51 -4.45 5.33
N LYS A 368 -3.19 -4.21 5.25
CA LYS A 368 -2.26 -4.49 6.35
C LYS A 368 -2.73 -3.83 7.64
N ALA A 369 -3.05 -2.54 7.60
CA ALA A 369 -3.55 -1.83 8.77
C ALA A 369 -4.88 -2.41 9.27
N PHE A 370 -5.85 -2.66 8.38
CA PHE A 370 -7.15 -3.20 8.78
C PHE A 370 -7.12 -4.65 9.26
N HIS A 371 -6.27 -5.50 8.69
CA HIS A 371 -6.03 -6.88 9.13
C HIS A 371 -5.43 -6.86 10.54
N MET A 372 -4.41 -6.04 10.79
CA MET A 372 -3.87 -5.85 12.14
C MET A 372 -4.94 -5.38 13.13
N MET A 373 -5.80 -4.43 12.74
CA MET A 373 -6.92 -3.98 13.57
C MET A 373 -7.92 -5.11 13.86
N ALA A 374 -8.27 -5.93 12.86
CA ALA A 374 -9.22 -7.02 12.99
C ALA A 374 -8.67 -8.18 13.85
N VAL A 375 -7.41 -8.58 13.64
CA VAL A 375 -6.71 -9.59 14.44
C VAL A 375 -6.61 -9.15 15.90
N TRP A 376 -6.28 -7.87 16.14
CA TRP A 376 -6.29 -7.31 17.49
C TRP A 376 -7.69 -7.28 18.11
N ALA A 377 -8.72 -6.92 17.33
CA ALA A 377 -10.09 -6.87 17.80
C ALA A 377 -10.63 -8.26 18.18
N GLU A 378 -10.20 -9.32 17.50
CA GLU A 378 -10.54 -10.71 17.86
C GLU A 378 -9.83 -11.15 19.15
N ASN A 379 -8.53 -10.87 19.24
CA ASN A 379 -7.68 -11.24 20.36
C ASN A 379 -6.71 -10.10 20.70
N PRO A 380 -7.07 -9.22 21.67
CA PRO A 380 -6.30 -8.01 22.00
C PRO A 380 -5.05 -8.33 22.83
N ASP A 381 -4.18 -9.18 22.28
CA ASP A 381 -2.89 -9.56 22.84
C ASP A 381 -1.79 -9.40 21.78
N SER A 382 -0.87 -8.46 22.03
CA SER A 382 0.28 -8.21 21.16
C SER A 382 1.26 -9.38 21.13
N ASN A 383 1.14 -10.31 22.07
CA ASN A 383 1.94 -11.53 22.13
C ASN A 383 1.29 -12.71 21.41
N SER A 384 0.10 -12.57 20.84
CA SER A 384 -0.45 -13.60 19.96
C SER A 384 0.46 -13.81 18.74
N ASP A 385 0.59 -15.05 18.30
CA ASP A 385 1.52 -15.39 17.21
C ASP A 385 1.16 -14.65 15.92
N ALA A 386 -0.13 -14.57 15.59
CA ALA A 386 -0.62 -13.82 14.42
C ALA A 386 -0.20 -12.34 14.46
N PHE A 387 -0.35 -11.68 15.61
CA PHE A 387 0.02 -10.27 15.73
C PHE A 387 1.55 -10.07 15.68
N LYS A 388 2.34 -10.99 16.26
CA LYS A 388 3.81 -10.95 16.15
C LYS A 388 4.29 -11.11 14.71
N HIS A 389 3.65 -11.97 13.91
CA HIS A 389 3.94 -12.08 12.48
C HIS A 389 3.61 -10.79 11.72
N HIS A 390 2.47 -10.14 12.01
CA HIS A 390 2.14 -8.83 11.46
C HIS A 390 3.21 -7.77 11.78
N LEU A 391 3.62 -7.69 13.05
CA LEU A 391 4.66 -6.76 13.52
C LEU A 391 6.00 -6.98 12.80
N ALA A 392 6.40 -8.23 12.60
CA ALA A 392 7.65 -8.58 11.93
C ALA A 392 7.72 -8.11 10.46
N ARG A 393 6.56 -7.93 9.82
CA ARG A 393 6.42 -7.45 8.44
C ARG A 393 6.17 -5.95 8.31
N ILE A 394 6.19 -5.18 9.39
CA ILE A 394 6.07 -3.70 9.31
C ILE A 394 7.23 -3.06 8.54
N PRO A 395 8.50 -3.46 8.75
CA PRO A 395 9.62 -2.84 8.04
C PRO A 395 9.52 -2.94 6.52
N ASP A 396 8.87 -3.98 5.99
CA ASP A 396 8.60 -4.19 4.56
C ASP A 396 7.78 -3.03 3.94
N TYR A 397 7.00 -2.33 4.77
CA TYR A 397 6.18 -1.20 4.38
C TYR A 397 6.86 0.16 4.58
N LEU A 398 7.99 0.24 5.28
CA LEU A 398 8.62 1.52 5.63
C LEU A 398 9.70 1.88 4.61
N TRP A 399 9.50 3.00 3.92
CA TRP A 399 10.44 3.49 2.91
C TRP A 399 11.04 4.84 3.29
N MET A 400 12.37 4.95 3.20
CA MET A 400 13.13 6.15 3.54
C MET A 400 13.62 6.87 2.28
N ALA A 401 13.28 8.16 2.14
CA ALA A 401 13.84 9.02 1.10
C ALA A 401 14.13 10.44 1.64
N GLU A 402 14.54 11.38 0.78
CA GLU A 402 14.92 12.73 1.21
C GLU A 402 13.75 13.58 1.76
N ASP A 403 12.51 13.20 1.49
CA ASP A 403 11.31 13.83 2.06
C ASP A 403 10.93 13.28 3.43
N GLY A 404 11.53 12.16 3.86
CA GLY A 404 11.29 11.49 5.14
C GLY A 404 10.96 10.01 4.96
N MET A 405 10.53 9.38 6.05
CA MET A 405 10.06 7.99 6.05
C MET A 405 8.55 7.94 5.88
N LYS A 406 8.05 6.98 5.11
CA LYS A 406 6.63 6.80 4.83
C LYS A 406 6.25 5.33 4.78
N VAL A 407 4.95 5.07 4.77
CA VAL A 407 4.40 3.77 4.39
C VAL A 407 4.20 3.72 2.88
N GLN A 408 4.80 2.74 2.23
CA GLN A 408 4.55 2.37 0.83
C GLN A 408 3.45 1.31 0.74
N SER A 409 2.87 1.10 -0.45
CA SER A 409 1.80 0.09 -0.62
C SER A 409 2.31 -1.31 -0.28
N PHE A 410 3.48 -1.67 -0.77
CA PHE A 410 4.28 -2.83 -0.36
C PHE A 410 5.66 -2.72 -1.03
N GLY A 411 5.69 -2.63 -2.36
CA GLY A 411 6.88 -2.43 -3.19
C GLY A 411 6.55 -2.65 -4.66
N SER A 412 7.50 -2.45 -5.58
CA SER A 412 7.33 -2.59 -7.04
C SER A 412 8.43 -3.46 -7.68
N GLN A 413 9.08 -4.30 -6.88
CA GLN A 413 10.38 -4.90 -7.19
C GLN A 413 10.37 -5.71 -8.50
N LEU A 414 9.37 -6.56 -8.74
CA LEU A 414 9.27 -7.29 -10.00
C LEU A 414 8.87 -6.39 -11.16
N TRP A 415 7.89 -5.52 -10.96
CA TRP A 415 7.44 -4.60 -12.00
C TRP A 415 8.62 -3.80 -12.56
N ASP A 416 9.38 -3.15 -11.67
CA ASP A 416 10.54 -2.34 -12.04
C ASP A 416 11.65 -3.18 -12.64
N THR A 417 11.91 -4.37 -12.09
CA THR A 417 12.96 -5.25 -12.64
C THR A 417 12.63 -5.72 -14.04
N SER A 418 11.37 -6.09 -14.30
CA SER A 418 10.94 -6.55 -15.62
C SER A 418 11.07 -5.46 -16.67
N LEU A 419 10.68 -4.24 -16.32
CA LEU A 419 10.78 -3.09 -17.23
C LEU A 419 12.23 -2.63 -17.41
N CYS A 420 13.03 -2.60 -16.34
CA CYS A 420 14.45 -2.24 -16.42
C CYS A 420 15.21 -3.19 -17.34
N ILE A 421 15.00 -4.51 -17.21
CA ILE A 421 15.66 -5.49 -18.08
C ILE A 421 15.28 -5.27 -19.54
N GLN A 422 14.01 -5.04 -19.85
CA GLN A 422 13.57 -4.77 -21.22
C GLN A 422 14.18 -3.48 -21.77
N ALA A 423 14.13 -2.39 -21.01
CA ALA A 423 14.73 -1.11 -21.40
C ALA A 423 16.24 -1.22 -21.63
N ILE A 424 16.93 -1.99 -20.78
CA ILE A 424 18.33 -2.34 -20.95
C ILE A 424 18.48 -3.05 -22.30
N LEU A 425 17.80 -4.18 -22.56
CA LEU A 425 17.92 -4.95 -23.80
C LEU A 425 17.65 -4.12 -25.07
N GLU A 426 16.61 -3.28 -25.07
CA GLU A 426 16.23 -2.43 -26.20
C GLU A 426 17.29 -1.36 -26.53
N SER A 427 18.17 -0.99 -25.57
CA SER A 427 19.25 -0.04 -25.86
C SER A 427 20.35 -0.59 -26.79
N GLY A 428 20.43 -1.91 -26.98
CA GLY A 428 21.47 -2.58 -27.77
C GLY A 428 22.91 -2.42 -27.25
N MET A 429 23.09 -1.86 -26.06
CA MET A 429 24.40 -1.58 -25.43
C MET A 429 24.92 -2.77 -24.62
N VAL A 430 25.13 -3.92 -25.27
CA VAL A 430 25.51 -5.19 -24.60
C VAL A 430 26.73 -5.04 -23.68
N ASP A 431 27.72 -4.25 -24.09
CA ASP A 431 28.94 -4.01 -23.31
C ASP A 431 28.68 -3.27 -21.99
N GLU A 432 27.57 -2.53 -21.89
CA GLU A 432 27.19 -1.78 -20.69
C GLU A 432 26.44 -2.66 -19.67
N TYR A 433 25.89 -3.81 -20.11
CA TYR A 433 25.00 -4.65 -19.32
C TYR A 433 25.70 -5.49 -18.25
N GLY A 434 27.01 -5.71 -18.37
CA GLY A 434 27.82 -6.42 -17.36
C GLY A 434 27.13 -7.67 -16.77
N THR A 435 27.22 -7.86 -15.45
CA THR A 435 26.52 -8.94 -14.72
C THR A 435 25.06 -8.60 -14.37
N THR A 436 24.56 -7.42 -14.77
CA THR A 436 23.24 -6.90 -14.37
C THR A 436 22.09 -7.73 -14.92
N LEU A 437 22.17 -8.12 -16.20
CA LEU A 437 21.15 -8.97 -16.82
C LEU A 437 21.05 -10.34 -16.14
N LYS A 438 22.20 -10.95 -15.79
CA LYS A 438 22.23 -12.23 -15.08
C LYS A 438 21.55 -12.16 -13.72
N LYS A 439 21.88 -11.14 -12.91
CA LYS A 439 21.23 -10.96 -11.60
C LYS A 439 19.74 -10.70 -11.75
N GLY A 440 19.33 -9.84 -12.69
CA GLY A 440 17.92 -9.57 -12.98
C GLY A 440 17.17 -10.82 -13.45
N HIS A 441 17.79 -11.64 -14.29
CA HIS A 441 17.24 -12.93 -14.72
C HIS A 441 17.04 -13.89 -13.55
N ASP A 442 18.05 -14.01 -12.69
CA ASP A 442 17.97 -14.86 -11.50
C ASP A 442 16.88 -14.37 -10.54
N TYR A 443 16.74 -13.06 -10.34
CA TYR A 443 15.66 -12.46 -9.58
C TYR A 443 14.28 -12.82 -10.16
N VAL A 444 14.03 -12.57 -11.45
CA VAL A 444 12.74 -12.89 -12.10
C VAL A 444 12.41 -14.38 -11.96
N LYS A 445 13.40 -15.27 -12.12
CA LYS A 445 13.24 -16.72 -11.87
C LYS A 445 12.97 -17.05 -10.40
N LEU A 446 13.48 -16.31 -9.43
CA LEU A 446 13.26 -16.59 -8.01
C LEU A 446 11.93 -16.01 -7.49
N SER A 447 11.38 -15.01 -8.19
CA SER A 447 10.14 -14.32 -7.81
C SER A 447 8.85 -14.97 -8.31
N GLN A 448 8.92 -15.98 -9.20
CA GLN A 448 7.70 -16.67 -9.68
C GLN A 448 7.02 -17.45 -8.54
N CYS A 449 5.70 -17.36 -8.45
CA CYS A 449 4.88 -18.20 -7.59
C CYS A 449 4.90 -19.66 -8.10
N GLN A 450 5.40 -20.59 -7.29
CA GLN A 450 5.51 -22.01 -7.70
C GLN A 450 4.36 -22.88 -7.16
N GLU A 451 3.59 -22.34 -6.22
CA GLU A 451 2.48 -22.98 -5.55
C GLU A 451 1.22 -22.11 -5.66
N ASN A 452 0.05 -22.74 -5.56
CA ASN A 452 -1.20 -22.03 -5.34
C ASN A 452 -1.37 -21.66 -3.87
N PRO A 453 -2.27 -20.71 -3.53
CA PRO A 453 -2.60 -20.46 -2.13
C PRO A 453 -3.10 -21.74 -1.44
N SER A 454 -2.90 -21.82 -0.13
CA SER A 454 -3.12 -23.03 0.66
C SER A 454 -4.59 -23.43 0.74
N GLY A 455 -4.85 -24.73 0.79
CA GLY A 455 -6.19 -25.28 0.97
C GLY A 455 -7.17 -24.94 -0.15
N ASP A 456 -8.45 -24.74 0.21
CA ASP A 456 -9.52 -24.38 -0.73
C ASP A 456 -9.60 -22.86 -0.94
N TYR A 457 -8.62 -22.34 -1.66
CA TYR A 457 -8.46 -20.90 -1.91
C TYR A 457 -9.64 -20.28 -2.68
N ARG A 458 -10.40 -21.08 -3.45
CA ARG A 458 -11.58 -20.59 -4.19
C ARG A 458 -12.74 -20.23 -3.26
N SER A 459 -12.99 -21.02 -2.21
CA SER A 459 -14.02 -20.65 -1.21
C SER A 459 -13.62 -19.44 -0.35
N ARG A 460 -12.37 -19.01 -0.46
CA ARG A 460 -11.78 -17.82 0.15
C ARG A 460 -11.58 -16.67 -0.85
N TYR A 461 -12.21 -16.75 -2.03
CA TYR A 461 -12.24 -15.68 -3.04
C TYR A 461 -10.85 -15.33 -3.61
N ARG A 462 -9.96 -16.31 -3.73
CA ARG A 462 -8.68 -16.15 -4.42
C ARG A 462 -8.68 -16.90 -5.73
N HIS A 463 -8.09 -16.29 -6.76
CA HIS A 463 -7.68 -17.01 -7.95
C HIS A 463 -6.36 -17.77 -7.72
N PHE A 464 -6.04 -18.72 -8.61
CA PHE A 464 -4.81 -19.50 -8.49
C PHE A 464 -3.60 -18.64 -8.89
N SER A 465 -2.45 -18.82 -8.21
CA SER A 465 -1.24 -18.02 -8.43
C SER A 465 -0.06 -18.81 -8.98
N LYS A 466 -0.13 -20.15 -9.03
CA LYS A 466 0.96 -20.97 -9.57
C LYS A 466 1.28 -20.58 -11.01
N GLY A 467 2.55 -20.28 -11.27
CA GLY A 467 3.06 -19.86 -12.57
C GLY A 467 3.03 -18.34 -12.77
N ALA A 468 2.29 -17.61 -11.95
CA ALA A 468 2.19 -16.17 -12.03
C ALA A 468 3.35 -15.47 -11.29
N TRP A 469 3.34 -14.16 -11.42
CA TRP A 469 4.17 -13.25 -10.67
C TRP A 469 3.32 -12.19 -9.98
N THR A 470 3.85 -11.64 -8.89
CA THR A 470 3.26 -10.52 -8.16
C THR A 470 3.81 -9.18 -8.66
N PHE A 471 3.24 -8.07 -8.22
CA PHE A 471 3.80 -6.74 -8.51
C PHE A 471 5.14 -6.50 -7.79
N SER A 472 5.34 -7.13 -6.64
CA SER A 472 6.51 -6.96 -5.77
C SER A 472 7.44 -8.18 -5.78
N ASP A 473 7.31 -9.07 -4.81
CA ASP A 473 8.12 -10.27 -4.65
C ASP A 473 7.26 -11.52 -4.38
N ARG A 474 7.88 -12.70 -4.37
CA ARG A 474 7.16 -13.98 -4.21
C ARG A 474 6.41 -14.07 -2.89
N ASP A 475 6.92 -13.43 -1.82
CA ASP A 475 6.30 -13.44 -0.49
C ASP A 475 5.07 -12.54 -0.42
N HIS A 476 4.75 -11.71 -1.40
CA HIS A 476 3.45 -11.03 -1.48
C HIS A 476 2.33 -11.99 -1.89
N GLY A 477 2.59 -12.87 -2.86
CA GLY A 477 1.72 -13.98 -3.25
C GLY A 477 0.44 -13.61 -4.01
N TRP A 478 0.22 -12.34 -4.35
CA TRP A 478 -0.90 -11.88 -5.15
C TRP A 478 -0.52 -11.78 -6.62
N GLN A 479 -1.09 -12.67 -7.42
CA GLN A 479 -0.82 -12.79 -8.85
C GLN A 479 -1.38 -11.60 -9.66
N VAL A 480 -0.63 -11.15 -10.67
CA VAL A 480 -1.02 -10.04 -11.57
C VAL A 480 -0.73 -10.41 -13.02
N SER A 481 -1.67 -10.11 -13.92
CA SER A 481 -1.59 -10.48 -15.33
C SER A 481 -0.47 -9.78 -16.06
N ASP A 482 -0.39 -8.46 -15.96
CA ASP A 482 0.64 -7.64 -16.61
C ASP A 482 2.04 -7.96 -16.07
N CYS A 483 2.20 -8.09 -14.75
CA CYS A 483 3.46 -8.50 -14.13
C CYS A 483 3.90 -9.88 -14.62
N THR A 484 2.95 -10.82 -14.75
CA THR A 484 3.23 -12.16 -15.29
C THR A 484 3.61 -12.11 -16.76
N SER A 485 2.95 -11.27 -17.57
CA SER A 485 3.26 -11.06 -18.98
C SER A 485 4.65 -10.46 -19.17
N GLU A 486 4.99 -9.41 -18.43
CA GLU A 486 6.30 -8.74 -18.54
C GLU A 486 7.44 -9.63 -18.03
N ALA A 487 7.24 -10.35 -16.93
CA ALA A 487 8.21 -11.32 -16.43
C ALA A 487 8.41 -12.49 -17.42
N LEU A 488 7.33 -13.03 -18.00
CA LEU A 488 7.40 -14.06 -19.03
C LEU A 488 8.15 -13.56 -20.26
N ARG A 489 7.85 -12.34 -20.73
CA ARG A 489 8.56 -11.71 -21.84
C ARG A 489 10.05 -11.58 -21.57
N VAL A 490 10.44 -11.14 -20.37
CA VAL A 490 11.85 -11.07 -19.95
C VAL A 490 12.52 -12.45 -20.03
N LEU A 491 11.91 -13.50 -19.49
CA LEU A 491 12.47 -14.85 -19.56
C LEU A 491 12.65 -15.33 -21.01
N LEU A 492 11.71 -15.02 -21.89
CA LEU A 492 11.78 -15.38 -23.31
C LEU A 492 12.86 -14.58 -24.07
N LEU A 493 12.96 -13.28 -23.84
CA LEU A 493 13.97 -12.43 -24.46
C LEU A 493 15.39 -12.86 -24.04
N LEU A 494 15.61 -13.06 -22.75
CA LEU A 494 16.91 -13.51 -22.23
C LEU A 494 17.27 -14.91 -22.69
N SER A 495 16.30 -15.80 -22.97
CA SER A 495 16.57 -17.14 -23.48
C SER A 495 17.27 -17.18 -24.86
N GLN A 496 17.28 -16.05 -25.58
CA GLN A 496 17.94 -15.88 -26.88
C GLN A 496 19.43 -15.52 -26.74
N PHE A 497 19.90 -15.18 -25.54
CA PHE A 497 21.30 -14.84 -25.26
C PHE A 497 22.07 -16.06 -24.72
N PRO A 498 23.43 -16.05 -24.82
CA PRO A 498 24.28 -17.07 -24.21
C PRO A 498 24.13 -17.13 -22.68
N GLU A 499 24.10 -18.34 -22.11
CA GLU A 499 23.90 -18.54 -20.66
C GLU A 499 25.08 -17.99 -19.83
N GLU A 500 26.27 -17.86 -20.42
CA GLU A 500 27.42 -17.23 -19.78
C GLU A 500 27.15 -15.75 -19.45
N LEU A 501 26.35 -15.07 -20.29
CA LEU A 501 25.99 -13.67 -20.13
C LEU A 501 24.80 -13.47 -19.19
N VAL A 502 23.73 -14.26 -19.36
CA VAL A 502 22.44 -14.02 -18.71
C VAL A 502 22.06 -15.09 -17.68
N GLY A 503 22.86 -16.13 -17.50
CA GLY A 503 22.55 -17.28 -16.65
C GLY A 503 21.65 -18.33 -17.30
N GLU A 504 21.44 -19.44 -16.59
CA GLU A 504 20.65 -20.58 -17.08
C GLU A 504 19.19 -20.20 -17.40
N LYS A 505 18.65 -20.79 -18.47
CA LYS A 505 17.28 -20.55 -18.91
C LYS A 505 16.25 -21.09 -17.90
N ALA A 506 15.09 -20.44 -17.84
CA ALA A 506 13.95 -20.97 -17.09
C ALA A 506 13.49 -22.32 -17.67
N LYS A 507 13.11 -23.26 -16.80
CA LYS A 507 12.59 -24.56 -17.22
C LYS A 507 11.29 -24.38 -18.03
N PRO A 508 11.07 -25.09 -19.15
CA PRO A 508 9.88 -24.92 -19.99
C PRO A 508 8.54 -25.02 -19.23
N GLN A 509 8.43 -25.94 -18.27
CA GLN A 509 7.21 -26.08 -17.46
C GLN A 509 6.82 -24.78 -16.74
N ARG A 510 7.80 -24.00 -16.29
CA ARG A 510 7.56 -22.73 -15.60
C ARG A 510 6.97 -21.67 -16.53
N LEU A 511 7.35 -21.70 -17.81
CA LEU A 511 6.79 -20.82 -18.85
C LEU A 511 5.35 -21.24 -19.18
N PHE A 512 5.08 -22.55 -19.29
CA PHE A 512 3.72 -23.07 -19.50
C PHE A 512 2.78 -22.73 -18.35
N ASP A 513 3.25 -22.82 -17.10
CA ASP A 513 2.43 -22.46 -15.94
C ASP A 513 2.04 -20.96 -15.99
N ALA A 514 2.96 -20.08 -16.40
CA ALA A 514 2.69 -18.65 -16.60
C ALA A 514 1.65 -18.38 -17.71
N VAL A 515 1.81 -19.06 -18.86
CA VAL A 515 0.85 -18.97 -19.97
C VAL A 515 -0.54 -19.47 -19.55
N ASN A 516 -0.61 -20.56 -18.78
CA ASN A 516 -1.86 -21.07 -18.25
C ASN A 516 -2.56 -20.07 -17.32
N PHE A 517 -1.79 -19.37 -16.48
CA PHE A 517 -2.33 -18.27 -15.67
C PHE A 517 -2.91 -17.14 -16.55
N LEU A 518 -2.15 -16.63 -17.52
CA LEU A 518 -2.63 -15.56 -18.41
C LEU A 518 -3.91 -15.93 -19.16
N PHE A 519 -4.00 -17.15 -19.69
CA PHE A 519 -5.21 -17.62 -20.37
C PHE A 519 -6.43 -17.75 -19.44
N SER A 520 -6.21 -17.98 -18.14
CA SER A 520 -7.31 -18.06 -17.19
C SER A 520 -7.98 -16.70 -16.91
N LEU A 521 -7.31 -15.59 -17.24
CA LEU A 521 -7.79 -14.22 -17.05
C LEU A 521 -8.37 -13.60 -18.32
N GLN A 522 -8.23 -14.28 -19.47
CA GLN A 522 -8.78 -13.78 -20.72
C GLN A 522 -10.30 -13.83 -20.70
N GLY A 523 -10.88 -12.66 -20.90
CA GLY A 523 -12.31 -12.44 -20.94
C GLY A 523 -12.96 -12.80 -22.27
N LYS A 524 -14.30 -12.66 -22.31
CA LYS A 524 -15.08 -12.90 -23.53
C LYS A 524 -14.79 -11.88 -24.64
N SER A 525 -14.37 -10.68 -24.27
CA SER A 525 -13.98 -9.64 -25.22
C SER A 525 -12.62 -9.91 -25.89
N GLY A 526 -11.84 -10.83 -25.31
CA GLY A 526 -10.42 -11.03 -25.62
C GLY A 526 -9.48 -10.20 -24.76
N GLY A 527 -9.99 -9.22 -24.00
CA GLY A 527 -9.25 -8.47 -22.99
C GLY A 527 -8.80 -9.33 -21.81
N VAL A 528 -7.92 -8.79 -20.97
CA VAL A 528 -7.26 -9.53 -19.88
C VAL A 528 -7.31 -8.67 -18.63
N ALA A 529 -8.05 -9.15 -17.63
CA ALA A 529 -8.17 -8.49 -16.34
C ALA A 529 -6.84 -8.49 -15.56
N VAL A 530 -6.72 -7.62 -14.55
CA VAL A 530 -5.46 -7.40 -13.84
C VAL A 530 -5.18 -8.53 -12.85
N TRP A 531 -6.12 -8.82 -11.95
CA TRP A 531 -5.87 -9.74 -10.83
C TRP A 531 -6.56 -11.09 -11.01
N GLU A 532 -7.81 -11.05 -11.45
CA GLU A 532 -8.73 -12.19 -11.46
C GLU A 532 -9.71 -12.08 -12.64
N PRO A 533 -10.44 -13.16 -13.00
CA PRO A 533 -11.37 -13.09 -14.12
C PRO A 533 -12.47 -12.04 -13.89
N ALA A 534 -12.63 -11.11 -14.84
CA ALA A 534 -13.73 -10.16 -14.83
C ALA A 534 -15.06 -10.90 -15.07
N GLY A 535 -16.00 -10.77 -14.13
CA GLY A 535 -17.29 -11.46 -14.21
C GLY A 535 -18.44 -10.79 -13.48
N ALA A 536 -18.19 -9.64 -12.86
CA ALA A 536 -19.22 -8.81 -12.27
C ALA A 536 -19.88 -7.89 -13.30
N GLU A 537 -21.14 -7.57 -13.06
CA GLU A 537 -21.91 -6.66 -13.89
C GLU A 537 -21.58 -5.20 -13.55
N GLU A 538 -21.35 -4.36 -14.57
CA GLU A 538 -20.92 -2.95 -14.42
C GLU A 538 -21.88 -2.10 -13.56
N TRP A 539 -23.17 -2.44 -13.53
CA TRP A 539 -24.14 -1.70 -12.70
C TRP A 539 -23.84 -1.76 -11.21
N LEU A 540 -23.03 -2.73 -10.76
CA LEU A 540 -22.58 -2.83 -9.37
C LEU A 540 -21.75 -1.62 -8.94
N GLU A 541 -21.10 -0.92 -9.87
CA GLU A 541 -20.38 0.33 -9.58
C GLU A 541 -21.30 1.42 -9.01
N LYS A 542 -22.60 1.38 -9.29
CA LYS A 542 -23.59 2.29 -8.68
C LYS A 542 -23.74 2.09 -7.16
N LEU A 543 -23.18 1.01 -6.61
CA LEU A 543 -23.15 0.68 -5.20
C LEU A 543 -21.79 0.97 -4.54
N ASN A 544 -20.86 1.61 -5.25
CA ASN A 544 -19.54 1.98 -4.75
C ASN A 544 -19.64 2.85 -3.48
N PRO A 545 -19.26 2.34 -2.29
CA PRO A 545 -19.47 3.04 -1.02
C PRO A 545 -18.27 3.90 -0.59
N SER A 546 -17.27 4.09 -1.46
CA SER A 546 -16.03 4.74 -1.03
C SER A 546 -16.10 6.26 -0.96
N GLU A 547 -16.97 6.90 -1.74
CA GLU A 547 -17.03 8.36 -1.98
C GLU A 547 -15.76 8.94 -2.68
N LEU A 548 -14.63 8.24 -2.57
CA LEU A 548 -13.27 8.68 -2.86
C LEU A 548 -12.72 8.14 -4.19
N PHE A 549 -13.17 6.96 -4.60
CA PHE A 549 -12.65 6.26 -5.77
C PHE A 549 -13.78 5.96 -6.75
N ALA A 550 -13.48 5.92 -8.05
CA ALA A 550 -14.38 5.40 -9.07
C ALA A 550 -13.91 4.01 -9.52
N ASN A 551 -14.84 3.19 -10.03
CA ASN A 551 -14.56 1.90 -10.65
C ASN A 551 -13.81 0.93 -9.73
N ILE A 552 -14.28 0.81 -8.49
CA ILE A 552 -13.66 -0.05 -7.48
C ILE A 552 -14.55 -1.22 -7.07
N VAL A 553 -15.71 -1.44 -7.69
CA VAL A 553 -16.58 -2.55 -7.30
C VAL A 553 -16.32 -3.79 -8.15
N THR A 554 -16.05 -3.60 -9.44
CA THR A 554 -15.89 -4.68 -10.41
C THR A 554 -14.48 -4.72 -10.97
N GLU A 555 -13.98 -5.92 -11.27
CA GLU A 555 -12.76 -6.09 -12.07
C GLU A 555 -13.07 -5.79 -13.55
N HIS A 556 -12.16 -5.13 -14.24
CA HIS A 556 -12.32 -4.68 -15.63
C HIS A 556 -11.29 -5.37 -16.56
N GLU A 557 -11.61 -5.48 -17.85
CA GLU A 557 -10.77 -6.11 -18.91
C GLU A 557 -10.00 -5.10 -19.76
#